data_AF-A0AAW6UBX6-F1
#
_entry.id   AF-A0AAW6UBX6-F1
#
_cell.length_a   1.000
_cell.length_b   1.000
_cell.length_c   1.000
_cell.angle_alpha   90.00
_cell.angle_beta   90.00
_cell.angle_gamma   90.00
#
_symmetry.space_group_name_H-M   'P 1'
#
loop_
_entity.id
_entity.type
_entity.pdbx_description
1 polymer ?
#
loop_
_entity_poly.entity_id
_entity_poly.type
_entity_poly.pdbx_seq_one_letter_code
_entity_poly.pdbx_strand_id
1 'polypeptide(L)' 'MKYSTTRFHRTIYFIISCDDDNVSSKRVIEKLGGEHLEAITPPKNYVFYYDSMPEKSIFRIHI' A
#
# COMPACT_ATOMS: atom_id res chain seq x y z
N MET A 1 16.64 23.45 4.05
CA MET A 1 15.81 22.80 3.01
C MET A 1 15.81 21.29 3.28
N LYS A 2 14.75 20.73 3.86
CA LYS A 2 14.65 19.28 4.08
C LYS A 2 14.40 18.63 2.71
N TYR A 3 15.41 18.03 2.11
CA TYR A 3 15.19 17.16 0.95
C TYR A 3 14.44 15.93 1.45
N SER A 4 13.19 15.75 1.02
CA SER A 4 12.51 14.48 1.26
C SER A 4 13.20 13.42 0.42
N THR A 5 13.47 12.25 1.00
CA THR A 5 14.10 11.10 0.32
C THR A 5 13.43 10.80 -1.02
N THR A 6 12.13 11.02 -1.11
CA THR A 6 11.32 10.90 -2.34
C THR A 6 11.74 11.83 -3.46
N ARG A 7 12.04 13.10 -3.16
CA ARG A 7 12.50 14.07 -4.16
C ARG A 7 13.92 13.74 -4.64
N PHE A 8 14.76 13.21 -3.76
CA PHE A 8 16.10 12.76 -4.12
C PHE A 8 16.05 11.57 -5.09
N HIS A 9 15.17 10.60 -4.83
CA HIS A 9 15.02 9.40 -5.68
C HIS A 9 14.09 9.57 -6.89
N ARG A 10 13.58 10.79 -7.16
CA ARG A 10 12.60 11.08 -8.23
C ARG A 10 11.40 10.12 -8.17
N THR A 11 10.98 9.77 -6.96
CA THR A 11 9.81 8.92 -6.74
C THR A 11 8.56 9.67 -7.18
N ILE A 12 7.79 9.06 -8.10
CA ILE A 12 6.56 9.64 -8.66
C ILE A 12 5.29 9.07 -8.02
N TYR A 13 5.39 7.91 -7.38
CA TYR A 13 4.31 7.31 -6.59
C TYR A 13 4.85 6.30 -5.57
N PHE A 14 4.03 5.98 -4.59
CA PHE A 14 4.20 4.87 -3.67
C PHE A 14 3.11 3.83 -3.85
N ILE A 15 3.47 2.56 -3.62
CA ILE A 15 2.51 1.49 -3.44
C ILE A 15 2.44 1.18 -1.94
N ILE A 16 1.23 1.19 -1.39
CA ILE A 16 0.96 0.87 0.01
C ILE A 16 -0.07 -0.24 0.04
N SER A 17 0.16 -1.25 0.88
CA SER A 17 -0.79 -2.34 1.09
C SER A 17 -1.22 -2.43 2.55
N CYS A 18 -2.47 -2.82 2.79
CA CYS A 18 -2.95 -3.24 4.11
C CYS A 18 -3.87 -4.45 3.98
N ASP A 19 -4.20 -5.11 5.09
CA ASP A 19 -5.29 -6.09 5.08
C ASP A 19 -6.59 -5.44 4.59
N ASP A 20 -7.38 -6.18 3.80
CA ASP A 20 -8.64 -5.64 3.28
C ASP A 20 -9.68 -5.39 4.39
N ASP A 21 -9.64 -6.11 5.50
CA ASP A 21 -10.51 -5.83 6.64
C ASP A 21 -10.02 -4.65 7.52
N ASN A 22 -8.83 -4.09 7.24
CA ASN A 22 -8.25 -3.00 8.02
C ASN A 22 -8.81 -1.64 7.59
N VAL A 23 -10.07 -1.38 7.99
CA VAL A 23 -10.81 -0.15 7.69
C VAL A 23 -10.05 1.12 8.12
N SER A 24 -9.37 1.08 9.27
CA SER A 24 -8.62 2.23 9.78
C SER A 24 -7.48 2.63 8.86
N SER A 25 -6.70 1.66 8.37
CA SER A 25 -5.59 1.92 7.46
C SER A 25 -6.09 2.41 6.10
N LYS A 26 -7.12 1.76 5.54
CA LYS A 26 -7.74 2.18 4.27
C LYS A 26 -8.17 3.64 4.31
N ARG A 27 -8.90 4.06 5.35
CA ARG A 27 -9.34 5.45 5.52
C ARG A 27 -8.18 6.44 5.62
N VAL A 28 -7.07 6.06 6.25
CA VAL A 28 -5.89 6.93 6.33
C VAL A 28 -5.23 7.05 4.95
N ILE A 29 -5.09 5.94 4.23
CA ILE A 29 -4.49 5.91 2.89
C ILE A 29 -5.33 6.73 1.91
N GLU A 30 -6.65 6.55 1.90
CA GLU A 30 -7.59 7.33 1.08
C GLU A 30 -7.52 8.82 1.39
N LYS A 31 -7.45 9.22 2.67
CA LYS A 31 -7.29 10.62 3.09
C LYS A 31 -5.97 11.24 2.61
N LEU A 32 -4.94 10.43 2.41
CA LEU A 32 -3.65 10.84 1.84
C LEU A 32 -3.67 10.90 0.30
N GLY A 33 -4.83 10.67 -0.33
CA GLY A 33 -4.98 10.64 -1.79
C GLY A 33 -4.62 9.29 -2.41
N GLY A 34 -4.66 8.20 -1.64
CA GLY A 34 -4.42 6.87 -2.14
C GLY A 34 -5.55 6.37 -3.05
N GLU A 35 -5.21 5.99 -4.27
CA GLU A 35 -6.08 5.34 -5.23
C GLU A 35 -6.06 3.83 -4.98
N HIS A 36 -7.22 3.23 -4.70
CA HIS A 36 -7.33 1.77 -4.57
C HIS A 36 -7.20 1.11 -5.95
N LEU A 37 -6.24 0.21 -6.09
CA LEU A 37 -5.97 -0.48 -7.36
C LEU A 37 -6.69 -1.83 -7.41
N GLU A 38 -6.48 -2.67 -6.40
CA GLU A 38 -7.03 -4.03 -6.33
C GLU A 38 -6.95 -4.58 -4.89
N ALA A 39 -7.74 -5.62 -4.62
CA ALA A 39 -7.56 -6.48 -3.45
C ALA A 39 -7.15 -7.87 -3.96
N ILE A 40 -6.06 -8.41 -3.42
CA ILE A 40 -5.50 -9.68 -3.89
C ILE A 40 -4.88 -10.49 -2.76
N THR A 41 -5.07 -11.81 -2.80
CA THR A 41 -4.38 -12.74 -1.91
C THR A 41 -2.89 -12.78 -2.26
N PRO A 42 -1.98 -12.56 -1.30
CA PRO A 42 -0.55 -12.66 -1.55
C PRO A 42 -0.16 -14.03 -2.12
N PRO A 43 0.81 -14.09 -3.05
CA PRO A 43 1.24 -15.35 -3.62
C PRO A 43 1.96 -16.20 -2.55
N LYS A 44 1.90 -17.53 -2.70
CA LYS A 44 2.48 -18.47 -1.71
C LYS A 44 3.99 -18.34 -1.50
N ASN A 45 4.71 -17.73 -2.44
CA ASN A 45 6.15 -17.48 -2.34
C ASN A 45 6.48 -16.16 -1.64
N TYR A 46 5.49 -15.42 -1.14
CA TYR A 46 5.70 -14.26 -0.29
C TYR A 46 6.28 -14.70 1.07
N VAL A 47 7.33 -14.00 1.54
CA VAL A 47 8.09 -14.39 2.74
C VAL A 47 7.25 -14.44 4.04
N PHE A 48 6.13 -13.71 4.08
CA PHE A 48 5.21 -13.70 5.22
C PHE A 48 3.87 -14.39 4.91
N TYR A 49 3.82 -15.25 3.89
CA TYR A 49 2.61 -16.00 3.55
C TYR A 49 2.23 -16.99 4.65
N TYR A 50 0.93 -17.12 4.89
CA TYR A 50 0.35 -18.17 5.73
C TYR A 50 -1.01 -18.61 5.16
N ASP A 51 -1.43 -19.84 5.47
CA ASP A 51 -2.72 -20.35 5.04
C ASP A 51 -3.86 -19.52 5.66
N SER A 52 -4.87 -19.18 4.85
CA SER A 52 -5.97 -18.28 5.24
C SER A 52 -5.56 -16.83 5.49
N MET A 53 -4.43 -16.39 4.93
CA MET A 53 -4.07 -14.97 4.91
C MET A 53 -5.17 -14.15 4.21
N PRO A 54 -5.64 -13.04 4.81
CA PRO A 54 -6.64 -12.19 4.18
C PRO A 54 -6.07 -11.54 2.92
N GLU A 55 -6.98 -11.15 2.02
CA GLU A 55 -6.61 -10.33 0.87
C GLU A 55 -5.96 -9.03 1.33
N LYS A 56 -5.00 -8.56 0.54
CA LYS A 56 -4.35 -7.27 0.75
C LYS A 56 -4.93 -6.27 -0.24
N SER A 57 -5.47 -5.17 0.26
CA SER A 57 -5.80 -4.01 -0.56
C SER A 57 -4.51 -3.30 -0.96
N ILE A 58 -4.37 -3.02 -2.25
CA ILE A 58 -3.22 -2.32 -2.83
C ILE A 58 -3.65 -0.92 -3.25
N PHE A 59 -2.91 0.08 -2.79
CA PHE A 59 -3.15 1.49 -3.09
C PHE A 59 -1.94 2.15 -3.74
N ARG A 60 -2.19 3.17 -4.57
CA ARG A 60 -1.18 4.06 -5.12
C ARG A 60 -1.33 5.47 -4.57
N ILE A 61 -0.25 6.08 -4.08
CA ILE A 61 -0.21 7.50 -3.69
C ILE A 61 0.77 8.24 -4.59
N HIS A 62 0.32 9.29 -5.27
CA HIS A 62 1.17 10.17 -6.07
C HIS A 62 1.90 11.21 -5.20
N ILE A 63 3.12 11.59 -5.60
CA ILE A 63 4.00 12.54 -4.88
C ILE A 63 4.09 13.87 -5.63
#